data_AF-A0A2J8SPD2-F1
#
_entry.id   AF-A0A2J8SPD2-F1
#
_cell.length_a   1.000
_cell.length_b   1.000
_cell.length_c   1.000
_cell.angle_alpha   90.00
_cell.angle_beta   90.00
_cell.angle_gamma   90.00
#
_symmetry.space_group_name_H-M   'P 1'
#
loop_
_entity.id
_entity.type
_entity.pdbx_description
1 polymer ?
#
loop_
_entity_poly.entity_id
_entity_poly.type
_entity_poly.pdbx_seq_one_letter_code
_entity_poly.pdbx_strand_id
1 'polypeptide(L)' 'MSSCHIAEEPIQKVAIFGGTHGNELTGVFLVKHWLENGAEIQRTGLEQKNVRRFAI' A
#
# COMPACT_ATOMS: atom_id res chain seq x y z
N MET A 1 37.75 -12.53 1.05
CA MET A 1 36.82 -11.75 0.21
C MET A 1 35.56 -11.53 0.99
N SER A 2 35.46 -10.39 1.69
CA SER A 2 34.29 -10.02 2.48
C SER A 2 33.19 -9.62 1.50
N SER A 3 32.14 -10.44 1.39
CA SER A 3 30.95 -10.10 0.61
C SER A 3 30.32 -8.84 1.22
N CYS A 4 30.33 -7.74 0.47
CA CYS A 4 29.69 -6.48 0.86
C CYS A 4 28.17 -6.66 0.69
N HIS A 5 27.52 -7.27 1.68
CA HIS A 5 26.07 -7.25 1.75
C HIS A 5 25.66 -5.84 2.18
N ILE A 6 25.29 -5.01 1.20
CA ILE A 6 24.48 -3.82 1.46
C ILE A 6 23.10 -4.39 1.85
N ALA A 7 22.90 -4.61 3.15
CA ALA A 7 21.59 -4.90 3.68
C ALA A 7 20.79 -3.60 3.58
N GLU A 8 20.05 -3.42 2.49
CA GLU A 8 19.11 -2.30 2.39
C GLU A 8 18.09 -2.43 3.53
N GLU A 9 17.81 -1.31 4.19
CA GLU A 9 16.80 -1.29 5.24
C GLU A 9 15.45 -1.75 4.66
N PRO A 10 14.75 -2.70 5.30
CA PRO A 10 13.44 -3.16 4.83
C PRO A 10 12.47 -1.99 4.67
N ILE A 11 11.69 -1.98 3.59
CA ILE A 11 10.60 -0.99 3.44
C ILE A 11 9.60 -1.20 4.56
N GLN A 12 9.45 -0.20 5.44
CA GLN A 12 8.54 -0.32 6.58
C GLN A 12 7.16 0.29 6.30
N LYS A 13 7.05 1.23 5.37
CA LYS A 13 5.82 2.02 5.17
C LYS A 13 5.42 2.00 3.70
N VAL A 14 4.21 1.52 3.45
CA VAL A 14 3.63 1.44 2.10
C VAL A 14 2.27 2.14 2.10
N ALA A 15 1.97 2.84 1.01
CA ALA A 15 0.67 3.46 0.77
C ALA A 15 0.06 2.91 -0.51
N ILE A 16 -1.26 2.75 -0.51
CA ILE A 16 -2.03 2.30 -1.67
C ILE A 16 -3.02 3.40 -2.03
N PHE A 17 -2.94 3.86 -3.27
CA PHE A 17 -3.83 4.87 -3.83
C PHE A 17 -4.67 4.26 -4.94
N GLY A 18 -5.93 4.67 -5.01
CA GLY A 18 -6.90 4.19 -5.98
C GLY A 18 -8.01 5.21 -6.16
N GLY A 19 -8.58 5.23 -7.36
CA GLY A 19 -9.51 6.28 -7.76
C GLY A 19 -8.82 7.60 -8.10
N THR A 20 -7.55 7.58 -8.49
CA THR A 20 -6.86 8.77 -9.00
C THR A 20 -7.71 9.47 -10.05
N HIS A 21 -8.33 8.72 -10.96
CA HIS A 21 -9.51 9.21 -11.69
C HIS A 21 -10.77 8.55 -11.13
N GLY A 22 -11.81 9.34 -10.84
CA GLY A 22 -13.03 8.85 -10.18
C GLY A 22 -13.85 7.84 -10.98
N ASN A 23 -13.62 7.75 -12.30
CA ASN A 23 -14.25 6.80 -13.20
C ASN A 23 -13.45 5.49 -13.38
N GLU A 24 -12.23 5.40 -12.84
CA GLU A 24 -11.44 4.16 -12.84
C GLU A 24 -11.87 3.26 -11.68
N LEU A 25 -13.01 2.61 -11.88
CA LEU A 25 -13.77 1.94 -10.83
C LEU A 25 -12.97 0.88 -10.05
N THR A 26 -12.04 0.17 -10.70
CA THR A 26 -11.21 -0.84 -10.03
C THR A 26 -10.46 -0.25 -8.83
N GLY A 27 -9.76 0.87 -9.02
CA GLY A 27 -9.02 1.52 -7.95
C GLY A 27 -9.95 2.07 -6.86
N VAL A 28 -11.09 2.64 -7.26
CA VAL A 28 -12.10 3.18 -6.32
C VAL A 28 -12.65 2.09 -5.41
N PHE A 29 -13.05 0.96 -5.99
CA PHE A 29 -13.67 -0.14 -5.24
C PHE A 29 -12.67 -0.88 -4.35
N LEU A 30 -11.45 -1.14 -4.83
CA LEU A 30 -10.41 -1.79 -4.03
C LEU A 30 -9.99 -0.94 -2.82
N VAL A 31 -9.78 0.36 -3.02
CA VAL A 31 -9.47 1.27 -1.91
C VAL A 31 -10.63 1.34 -0.91
N LYS A 32 -11.88 1.41 -1.39
CA LYS A 32 -13.05 1.38 -0.50
C LYS A 32 -13.11 0.08 0.30
N HIS A 33 -12.91 -1.07 -0.35
CA HIS A 33 -12.91 -2.37 0.29
C HIS A 33 -11.83 -2.48 1.39
N TRP A 34 -10.60 -2.07 1.09
CA TRP A 34 -9.50 -2.14 2.04
C TRP A 34 -9.55 -1.09 3.16
N LEU A 35 -10.26 0.02 2.94
CA LEU A 35 -10.59 0.97 4.01
C LEU A 35 -11.60 0.39 5.02
N GLU A 36 -12.54 -0.43 4.56
CA GLU A 36 -13.51 -1.12 5.41
C GLU A 36 -12.89 -2.37 6.07
N ASN A 37 -12.07 -3.12 5.33
CA ASN A 37 -11.37 -4.31 5.80
C ASN A 37 -9.98 -4.46 5.15
N GLY A 38 -8.94 -4.11 5.90
CA GLY A 38 -7.55 -4.16 5.42
C GLY A 38 -6.86 -5.52 5.51
N ALA A 39 -7.52 -6.59 5.96
CA ALA A 39 -6.87 -7.87 6.23
C ALA A 39 -6.12 -8.47 5.01
N GLU A 40 -6.66 -8.28 3.80
CA GLU A 40 -6.07 -8.80 2.56
C GLU A 40 -4.67 -8.22 2.27
N ILE A 41 -4.46 -6.95 2.61
CA ILE A 41 -3.24 -6.21 2.30
C ILE A 41 -2.22 -6.24 3.44
N GLN A 42 -2.59 -6.69 4.64
CA GLN A 42 -1.69 -6.78 5.80
C GLN A 42 -0.52 -7.74 5.55
N ARG A 43 0.69 -7.32 5.94
CA ARG A 43 1.91 -8.13 5.83
C ARG A 43 2.75 -7.96 7.10
N THR A 44 3.34 -9.05 7.56
CA THR A 44 4.26 -9.03 8.71
C THR A 44 5.45 -8.13 8.42
N GLY A 45 5.75 -7.21 9.34
CA GLY A 45 6.88 -6.29 9.21
C GLY A 45 6.61 -5.03 8.38
N LEU A 46 5.40 -4.86 7.81
CA LEU A 46 4.98 -3.63 7.14
C LEU A 46 4.01 -2.83 8.03
N GLU A 47 4.35 -1.59 8.34
CA GLU A 47 3.39 -0.60 8.81
C GLU A 47 2.52 -0.13 7.62
N GLN A 48 1.29 -0.59 7.57
CA GLN A 48 0.30 -0.07 6.62
C GLN A 48 -0.21 1.28 7.10
N LYS A 49 0.47 2.35 6.67
CA LYS A 49 0.14 3.68 7.18
C LYS A 49 -1.00 4.37 6.45
N ASN A 50 -1.34 4.04 5.20
CA ASN A 50 -2.39 4.78 4.48
C ASN A 50 -2.94 4.02 3.25
N VAL A 51 -4.18 3.51 3.34
CA VAL A 51 -5.04 3.34 2.15
C VAL A 51 -5.82 4.64 2.01
N ARG A 52 -5.71 5.34 0.87
CA ARG A 52 -6.40 6.62 0.67
C ARG A 52 -7.06 6.69 -0.68
N ARG A 53 -8.28 7.22 -0.68
CA ARG A 53 -8.97 7.63 -1.89
C ARG A 53 -8.47 9.01 -2.28
N PHE A 54 -7.92 9.14 -3.47
CA PHE A 54 -7.79 10.44 -4.10
C PHE A 54 -9.12 10.78 -4.76
N ALA A 55 -9.62 11.97 -4.53
CA ALA A 55 -10.72 12.56 -5.28
C ALA A 55 -10.14 13.83 -5.89
N ILE A 56 -9.85 13.82 -7.19
CA ILE A 56 -9.74 15.04 -7.99
C ILE A 56 -11.12 15.36 -8.56
#